data_AF-A0A1D6F0A0-F1
#
_entry.id   AF-A0A1D6F0A0-F1
#
_cell.length_a   1.000
_cell.length_b   1.000
_cell.length_c   1.000
_cell.angle_alpha   90.00
_cell.angle_beta   90.00
_cell.angle_gamma   90.00
#
_symmetry.space_group_name_H-M   'P 1'
#
loop_
_entity.id
_entity.type
_entity.pdbx_description
1 polymer ?
#
loop_
_entity_poly.entity_id
_entity_poly.type
_entity_poly.pdbx_seq_one_letter_code
_entity_poly.pdbx_strand_id
1 'polypeptide(L)'
;MTLMHYLCKVLAARSPQLLNFYADLVSLDAASKIQLKMLAEEMQAVSKGLEKVQLEYDASERDGPVSKIFREKLKEFTDNAGSDVQSLSSLFSEVGKKADALIKYFGEDPVRCPFEQVISTLLTFVTTFRKAHEENLKQAELEKKKAEKEAEAEKAKNAQLTGKNHSKSSNPSRQAKQAIERTRSVSRRGRDAG
;
A
#
# COMPACT_ATOMS: atom_id res chain seq x y z
N MET A 1 9.06 -9.13 11.03
CA MET A 1 7.86 -9.67 10.36
C MET A 1 6.68 -9.52 11.31
N THR A 2 5.54 -8.98 10.87
CA THR A 2 4.31 -8.80 11.68
C THR A 2 3.11 -9.52 11.05
N LEU A 3 1.95 -9.57 11.73
CA LEU A 3 0.72 -10.12 11.14
C LEU A 3 0.33 -9.39 9.84
N MET A 4 0.52 -8.07 9.76
CA MET A 4 0.29 -7.30 8.52
C MET A 4 1.22 -7.74 7.39
N HIS A 5 2.50 -8.00 7.68
CA HIS A 5 3.43 -8.54 6.69
C HIS A 5 2.97 -9.92 6.21
N TYR A 6 2.55 -10.78 7.13
CA TYR A 6 2.06 -12.10 6.82
C TYR A 6 0.80 -12.03 5.93
N LEU A 7 -0.17 -11.19 6.30
CA LEU A 7 -1.36 -10.93 5.49
C LEU A 7 -0.99 -10.50 4.06
N CYS A 8 -0.08 -9.54 3.91
CA CYS A 8 0.38 -9.09 2.59
C CYS A 8 1.02 -10.23 1.77
N LYS A 9 1.81 -11.12 2.41
CA LYS A 9 2.40 -12.30 1.74
C LYS A 9 1.32 -13.29 1.29
N VAL A 10 0.34 -13.58 2.15
CA VAL A 10 -0.78 -14.48 1.82
C VAL A 10 -1.61 -13.92 0.67
N LEU A 11 -1.92 -12.62 0.70
CA LEU A 11 -2.64 -11.96 -0.38
C LEU A 11 -1.84 -11.96 -1.68
N ALA A 12 -0.53 -11.68 -1.63
CA ALA A 12 0.31 -11.77 -2.82
C ALA A 12 0.29 -13.17 -3.47
N ALA A 13 0.23 -14.22 -2.65
CA ALA A 13 0.21 -15.60 -3.14
C ALA A 13 -1.17 -16.07 -3.61
N ARG A 14 -2.26 -15.60 -2.98
CA ARG A 14 -3.63 -16.14 -3.22
C ARG A 14 -4.54 -15.20 -4.00
N SER A 15 -4.41 -13.89 -3.79
CA SER A 15 -5.29 -12.86 -4.33
C SER A 15 -4.52 -11.55 -4.56
N PRO A 16 -3.56 -11.51 -5.50
CA PRO A 16 -2.69 -10.35 -5.71
C PRO A 16 -3.44 -9.07 -6.11
N GLN A 17 -4.63 -9.20 -6.72
CA GLN A 17 -5.53 -8.08 -7.04
C GLN A 17 -6.05 -7.33 -5.81
N LEU A 18 -5.90 -7.88 -4.61
CA LEU A 18 -6.26 -7.18 -3.37
C LEU A 18 -5.12 -6.34 -2.82
N LEU A 19 -3.90 -6.41 -3.38
CA LEU A 19 -2.76 -5.65 -2.88
C LEU A 19 -2.89 -4.15 -3.17
N ASN A 20 -3.64 -3.76 -4.20
CA ASN A 20 -3.81 -2.37 -4.64
C ASN A 20 -5.19 -1.79 -4.30
N PHE A 21 -5.98 -2.42 -3.41
CA PHE A 21 -7.31 -1.94 -3.01
C PHE A 21 -7.33 -0.47 -2.54
N TYR A 22 -6.21 0.01 -1.97
CA TYR A 22 -6.06 1.38 -1.52
C TYR A 22 -6.14 2.41 -2.66
N ALA A 23 -5.95 2.00 -3.92
CA ALA A 23 -6.11 2.86 -5.08
C ALA A 23 -7.56 3.28 -5.28
N ASP A 24 -8.54 2.51 -4.78
CA ASP A 24 -9.96 2.86 -4.83
C ASP A 24 -10.36 3.81 -3.68
N LEU A 25 -9.47 4.04 -2.71
CA LEU A 25 -9.69 4.83 -1.51
C LEU A 25 -8.99 6.20 -1.58
N VAL A 26 -8.98 6.83 -2.77
CA VAL A 26 -8.25 8.09 -3.02
C VAL A 26 -8.66 9.25 -2.09
N SER A 27 -9.92 9.29 -1.68
CA SER A 27 -10.46 10.35 -0.82
C SER A 27 -10.24 10.09 0.67
N LEU A 28 -9.63 8.96 1.07
CA LEU A 28 -9.52 8.57 2.48
C LEU A 28 -8.71 9.58 3.31
N ASP A 29 -7.62 10.13 2.75
CA ASP A 29 -6.80 11.15 3.42
C ASP A 29 -7.53 12.51 3.54
N ALA A 30 -8.36 12.86 2.55
CA ALA A 30 -9.19 14.05 2.64
C ALA A 30 -10.32 13.85 3.67
N ALA A 31 -10.95 12.69 3.66
CA ALA A 31 -12.02 12.32 4.58
C ALA A 31 -11.54 12.32 6.04
N SER A 32 -10.28 11.95 6.31
CA SER A 32 -9.74 11.92 7.68
C SER A 32 -9.58 13.31 8.32
N LYS A 33 -9.64 14.36 7.51
CA LYS A 33 -9.53 15.76 7.95
C LYS A 33 -10.89 16.42 8.17
N ILE A 34 -11.97 15.76 7.79
CA ILE A 34 -13.33 16.25 7.97
C ILE A 34 -13.69 16.18 9.46
N GLN A 35 -14.30 17.24 9.97
CA GLN A 35 -14.90 17.27 11.31
C GLN A 35 -16.40 17.50 11.15
N LEU A 36 -17.21 16.45 11.31
CA LEU A 36 -18.65 16.53 11.09
C LEU A 36 -19.33 17.50 12.05
N LYS A 37 -18.78 17.65 13.26
CA LYS A 37 -19.26 18.63 14.23
C LYS A 37 -19.08 20.06 13.72
N MET A 38 -17.89 20.40 13.23
CA MET A 38 -17.62 21.74 12.66
C MET A 38 -18.51 22.01 11.45
N LEU A 39 -18.67 21.00 10.58
CA LEU A 39 -19.53 21.10 9.41
C LEU A 39 -21.01 21.34 9.80
N ALA A 40 -21.48 20.71 10.88
CA ALA A 40 -22.82 20.95 11.42
C ALA A 40 -22.99 22.39 11.95
N GLU A 41 -21.97 22.90 12.64
CA GLU A 41 -21.94 24.28 13.15
C GLU A 41 -21.97 25.30 12.01
N GLU A 42 -21.18 25.08 10.94
CA GLU A 42 -21.18 25.92 9.74
C GLU A 42 -22.53 25.88 9.01
N MET A 43 -23.12 24.70 8.82
CA MET A 43 -24.45 24.54 8.20
C MET A 43 -25.53 25.30 9.00
N GLN A 44 -25.47 25.22 10.34
CA GLN A 44 -26.38 25.95 11.21
C GLN A 44 -26.18 27.46 11.10
N ALA A 45 -24.91 27.93 11.07
CA ALA A 45 -24.58 29.34 10.95
C ALA A 45 -25.11 29.93 9.64
N VAL A 46 -24.92 29.24 8.52
CA VAL A 46 -25.43 29.64 7.20
C VAL A 46 -26.96 29.69 7.20
N SER A 47 -27.62 28.66 7.74
CA SER A 47 -29.09 28.61 7.79
C SER A 47 -29.67 29.76 8.61
N LYS A 48 -29.11 30.02 9.80
CA LYS A 48 -29.52 31.15 10.66
C LYS A 48 -29.21 32.51 10.04
N GLY A 49 -28.11 32.61 9.30
CA GLY A 49 -27.76 33.83 8.56
C GLY A 49 -28.83 34.19 7.54
N LEU A 50 -29.27 33.20 6.75
CA LEU A 50 -30.34 33.38 5.77
C LEU A 50 -31.68 33.72 6.44
N GLU A 51 -32.02 33.06 7.55
CA GLU A 51 -33.24 33.37 8.32
C GLU A 51 -33.28 34.84 8.77
N LYS A 52 -32.14 35.36 9.26
CA LYS A 52 -32.03 36.79 9.63
C LYS A 52 -32.20 37.71 8.43
N VAL A 53 -31.62 37.36 7.29
CA VAL A 53 -31.79 38.14 6.06
C VAL A 53 -33.25 38.19 5.62
N GLN A 54 -33.96 37.06 5.71
CA GLN A 54 -35.40 37.00 5.43
C GLN A 54 -36.20 37.89 6.38
N LEU A 55 -35.88 37.87 7.69
CA LEU A 55 -36.54 38.74 8.67
C LEU A 55 -36.32 40.23 8.36
N GLU A 56 -35.11 40.63 7.98
CA GLU A 56 -34.82 42.02 7.58
C GLU A 56 -35.53 42.41 6.28
N TYR A 57 -35.63 41.48 5.33
CA TYR A 57 -36.42 41.69 4.12
C TYR A 57 -37.89 41.99 4.45
N ASP A 58 -38.51 41.15 5.28
CA ASP A 58 -39.91 41.30 5.70
C ASP A 58 -40.11 42.59 6.53
N ALA A 59 -39.14 42.93 7.40
CA ALA A 59 -39.20 44.15 8.21
C ALA A 59 -39.14 45.43 7.38
N SER A 60 -38.36 45.42 6.30
CA SER A 60 -38.11 46.61 5.45
C SER A 60 -39.33 47.09 4.64
N GLU A 61 -40.44 46.33 4.63
CA GLU A 61 -41.71 46.80 4.09
C GLU A 61 -42.23 48.03 4.85
N ARG A 62 -41.95 48.14 6.15
CA ARG A 62 -42.40 49.24 7.00
C ARG A 62 -41.62 50.54 6.81
N ASP A 63 -40.49 50.49 6.10
CA ASP A 63 -39.62 51.67 5.90
C ASP A 63 -40.11 52.60 4.78
N GLY A 64 -41.17 52.23 4.06
CA GLY A 64 -41.77 53.07 3.02
C GLY A 64 -40.97 53.13 1.72
N PRO A 65 -41.04 54.24 0.94
CA PRO A 65 -40.44 54.30 -0.40
C PRO A 65 -38.91 54.23 -0.42
N VAL A 66 -38.23 54.62 0.67
CA VAL A 66 -36.76 54.65 0.73
C VAL A 66 -36.13 53.25 0.66
N SER A 67 -36.84 52.21 1.11
CA SER A 67 -36.37 50.82 1.07
C SER A 67 -36.67 50.08 -0.23
N LYS A 68 -37.24 50.74 -1.25
CA LYS A 68 -37.62 50.08 -2.52
C LYS A 68 -36.45 49.35 -3.18
N ILE A 69 -35.32 50.03 -3.38
CA ILE A 69 -34.13 49.45 -4.02
C ILE A 69 -33.54 48.34 -3.14
N PHE A 70 -33.52 48.56 -1.82
CA PHE A 70 -33.06 47.56 -0.86
C PHE A 70 -33.88 46.26 -0.97
N ARG A 71 -35.21 46.36 -0.99
CA ARG A 71 -36.10 45.20 -1.15
C ARG A 71 -35.91 44.48 -2.48
N GLU A 72 -35.78 45.23 -3.58
CA GLU A 72 -35.53 44.61 -4.90
C GLU A 72 -34.23 43.78 -4.89
N LYS A 73 -33.15 44.33 -4.32
CA LYS A 73 -31.86 43.63 -4.24
C LYS A 73 -31.83 42.50 -3.22
N LEU A 74 -32.46 42.70 -2.07
CA LEU A 74 -32.49 41.69 -1.03
C LEU A 74 -33.40 40.52 -1.42
N LYS A 75 -34.46 40.77 -2.18
CA LYS A 75 -35.28 39.70 -2.76
C LYS A 75 -34.46 38.81 -3.70
N GLU A 76 -33.77 39.42 -4.67
CA GLU A 76 -32.89 38.70 -5.61
C GLU A 76 -31.84 37.87 -4.87
N PHE A 77 -31.20 38.47 -3.86
CA PHE A 77 -30.24 37.76 -3.01
C PHE A 77 -30.87 36.59 -2.25
N THR A 78 -32.03 36.79 -1.62
CA THR A 78 -32.68 35.79 -0.77
C THR A 78 -33.22 34.62 -1.58
N ASP A 79 -33.76 34.88 -2.77
CA ASP A 79 -34.21 33.83 -3.69
C ASP A 79 -33.03 32.93 -4.11
N ASN A 80 -31.88 33.52 -4.44
CA ASN A 80 -30.67 32.77 -4.82
C ASN A 80 -30.04 32.03 -3.61
N ALA A 81 -29.79 32.74 -2.52
CA ALA A 81 -29.20 32.17 -1.32
C ALA A 81 -30.10 31.08 -0.70
N GLY A 82 -31.42 31.23 -0.79
CA GLY A 82 -32.38 30.21 -0.36
C GLY A 82 -32.20 28.90 -1.11
N SER A 83 -32.08 28.95 -2.44
CA SER A 83 -31.82 27.77 -3.27
C SER A 83 -30.48 27.10 -2.92
N ASP A 84 -29.44 27.90 -2.71
CA ASP A 84 -28.11 27.38 -2.34
C ASP A 84 -28.11 26.73 -0.95
N VAL A 85 -28.74 27.37 0.04
CA VAL A 85 -28.86 26.82 1.41
C VAL A 85 -29.70 25.55 1.44
N GLN A 86 -30.78 25.49 0.65
CA GLN A 86 -31.58 24.27 0.52
C GLN A 86 -30.76 23.12 -0.09
N SER A 87 -30.01 23.40 -1.16
CA SER A 87 -29.14 22.43 -1.82
C SER A 87 -28.05 21.92 -0.87
N LEU A 88 -27.40 22.85 -0.14
CA LEU A 88 -26.37 22.54 0.84
C LEU A 88 -26.93 21.71 2.01
N SER A 89 -28.12 22.04 2.50
CA SER A 89 -28.81 21.29 3.56
C SER A 89 -29.10 19.84 3.14
N SER A 90 -29.56 19.65 1.90
CA SER A 90 -29.77 18.31 1.35
C SER A 90 -28.46 17.52 1.27
N LEU A 91 -27.37 18.15 0.81
CA LEU A 91 -26.06 17.51 0.73
C LEU A 91 -25.53 17.14 2.11
N PHE A 92 -25.65 18.04 3.09
CA PHE A 92 -25.25 17.80 4.48
C PHE A 92 -26.04 16.63 5.10
N SER A 93 -27.35 16.55 4.84
CA SER A 93 -28.17 15.41 5.28
C SER A 93 -27.68 14.09 4.70
N GLU A 94 -27.34 14.07 3.40
CA GLU A 94 -26.80 12.87 2.76
C GLU A 94 -25.43 12.48 3.33
N VAL A 95 -24.54 13.44 3.60
CA VAL A 95 -23.25 13.18 4.26
C VAL A 95 -23.46 12.49 5.61
N GLY A 96 -24.39 13.00 6.44
CA GLY A 96 -24.73 12.38 7.72
C GLY A 96 -25.21 10.92 7.57
N LYS A 97 -26.13 10.67 6.64
CA LYS A 97 -26.63 9.31 6.37
C LYS A 97 -25.53 8.36 5.88
N LYS A 98 -24.62 8.83 5.01
CA LYS A 98 -23.51 8.03 4.49
C LYS A 98 -22.46 7.75 5.58
N ALA A 99 -22.18 8.72 6.45
CA ALA A 99 -21.31 8.53 7.60
C ALA A 99 -21.87 7.46 8.54
N ASP A 100 -23.15 7.56 8.91
CA ASP A 100 -23.83 6.55 9.74
C ASP A 100 -23.84 5.17 9.10
N ALA A 101 -24.10 5.09 7.80
CA ALA A 101 -24.10 3.84 7.05
C ALA A 101 -22.71 3.20 7.02
N LEU A 102 -21.65 4.00 6.86
CA LEU A 102 -20.26 3.52 6.90
C LEU A 102 -19.91 2.97 8.29
N ILE A 103 -20.26 3.68 9.36
CA ILE A 103 -20.01 3.23 10.74
C ILE A 103 -20.72 1.89 10.99
N LYS A 104 -22.00 1.80 10.60
CA LYS A 104 -22.78 0.55 10.70
C LYS A 104 -22.21 -0.60 9.87
N TYR A 105 -21.68 -0.31 8.67
CA TYR A 105 -21.06 -1.32 7.81
C TYR A 105 -19.88 -2.01 8.49
N PHE A 106 -19.11 -1.27 9.30
CA PHE A 106 -18.01 -1.83 10.10
C PHE A 106 -18.47 -2.45 11.43
N GLY A 107 -19.78 -2.53 11.68
CA GLY A 107 -20.35 -3.12 12.90
C GLY A 107 -20.27 -2.22 14.13
N GLU A 108 -19.98 -0.94 13.94
CA GLU A 108 -19.90 0.06 15.01
C GLU A 108 -21.25 0.78 15.21
N ASP A 109 -21.44 1.36 16.40
CA ASP A 109 -22.61 2.17 16.73
C ASP A 109 -22.31 3.66 16.45
N PRO A 110 -23.03 4.34 15.52
CA PRO A 110 -22.81 5.76 15.22
C PRO A 110 -22.97 6.71 16.41
N VAL A 111 -23.71 6.30 17.45
CA VAL A 111 -23.87 7.09 18.68
C VAL A 111 -22.61 7.05 19.54
N ARG A 112 -21.83 5.96 19.43
CA ARG A 112 -20.67 5.68 20.30
C ARG A 112 -19.33 5.79 19.56
N CYS A 113 -19.34 5.63 18.24
CA CYS A 113 -18.17 5.63 17.39
C CYS A 113 -18.31 6.74 16.33
N PRO A 114 -17.60 7.87 16.49
CA PRO A 114 -17.69 8.97 15.53
C PRO A 114 -17.06 8.59 14.19
N PHE A 115 -17.55 9.22 13.12
CA PHE A 115 -17.05 9.06 11.75
C PHE A 115 -15.52 9.19 11.66
N GLU A 116 -14.98 10.20 12.33
CA GLU A 116 -13.55 10.53 12.35
C GLU A 116 -12.71 9.37 12.89
N GLN A 117 -13.23 8.64 13.88
CA GLN A 117 -12.55 7.47 14.44
C GLN A 117 -12.51 6.31 13.44
N VAL A 118 -13.62 6.03 12.75
CA VAL A 118 -13.69 4.99 11.72
C VAL A 118 -12.74 5.30 10.57
N ILE A 119 -12.76 6.54 10.07
CA ILE A 119 -11.88 6.97 8.98
C ILE A 119 -10.41 6.95 9.39
N SER A 120 -10.08 7.40 10.60
CA SER A 120 -8.70 7.34 11.13
C SER A 120 -8.20 5.90 11.24
N THR A 121 -9.06 4.98 11.68
CA THR A 121 -8.75 3.54 11.75
C THR A 121 -8.47 2.98 10.36
N LEU A 122 -9.33 3.28 9.38
CA LEU A 122 -9.15 2.87 7.99
C LEU A 122 -7.87 3.44 7.38
N LEU A 123 -7.59 4.72 7.59
CA LEU A 123 -6.38 5.37 7.10
C LEU A 123 -5.12 4.75 7.70
N THR A 124 -5.15 4.46 9.01
CA THR A 124 -4.07 3.77 9.71
C THR A 124 -3.86 2.36 9.12
N PHE A 125 -4.93 1.60 8.90
CA PHE A 125 -4.87 0.28 8.28
C PHE A 125 -4.26 0.34 6.88
N VAL A 126 -4.76 1.21 6.00
CA VAL A 126 -4.26 1.37 4.62
C VAL A 126 -2.78 1.76 4.62
N THR A 127 -2.39 2.71 5.46
CA THR A 127 -1.00 3.17 5.56
C THR A 127 -0.08 2.04 6.04
N THR A 128 -0.50 1.31 7.07
CA THR A 128 0.26 0.18 7.63
C THR A 128 0.35 -0.98 6.64
N PHE A 129 -0.73 -1.26 5.92
CA PHE A 129 -0.78 -2.28 4.89
C PHE A 129 0.22 -1.99 3.77
N ARG A 130 0.17 -0.76 3.21
CA ARG A 130 1.08 -0.33 2.14
C ARG A 130 2.54 -0.46 2.57
N LYS A 131 2.87 0.04 3.75
CA LYS A 131 4.22 -0.05 4.32
C LYS A 131 4.69 -1.50 4.45
N ALA A 132 3.86 -2.37 5.04
CA ALA A 132 4.20 -3.79 5.21
C ALA A 132 4.34 -4.52 3.87
N HIS A 133 3.56 -4.15 2.85
CA HIS A 133 3.67 -4.71 1.51
C HIS A 133 5.00 -4.28 0.84
N GLU A 134 5.35 -2.99 0.90
CA GLU A 134 6.62 -2.48 0.38
C GLU A 134 7.83 -3.09 1.07
N GLU A 135 7.78 -3.24 2.40
CA GLU A 135 8.83 -3.89 3.20
C GLU A 135 9.02 -5.36 2.79
N ASN A 136 7.92 -6.09 2.55
CA ASN A 136 7.98 -7.45 2.03
C ASN A 136 8.65 -7.55 0.66
N LEU A 137 8.35 -6.62 -0.26
CA LEU A 137 8.96 -6.59 -1.59
C LEU A 137 10.47 -6.35 -1.50
N LYS A 138 10.89 -5.38 -0.68
CA LYS A 138 12.31 -5.09 -0.43
C LYS A 138 13.03 -6.31 0.15
N GLN A 139 12.42 -6.98 1.13
CA GLN A 139 12.99 -8.18 1.75
C GLN A 139 13.12 -9.33 0.74
N ALA A 140 12.11 -9.57 -0.09
CA ALA A 140 12.15 -10.60 -1.13
C ALA A 140 13.24 -10.32 -2.18
N GLU A 141 13.45 -9.05 -2.55
CA GLU A 141 14.51 -8.66 -3.47
C GLU A 141 15.91 -8.91 -2.88
N LEU A 142 16.11 -8.58 -1.60
CA LEU A 142 17.36 -8.84 -0.89
C LEU A 142 17.66 -10.34 -0.76
N GLU A 143 16.65 -11.14 -0.42
CA GLU A 143 16.75 -12.60 -0.33
C GLU A 143 17.10 -13.23 -1.69
N LYS A 144 16.46 -12.77 -2.78
CA LYS A 144 16.77 -13.21 -4.14
C LYS A 144 18.22 -12.89 -4.52
N LYS A 145 18.68 -11.65 -4.29
CA LYS A 145 20.07 -11.24 -4.56
C LYS A 145 21.09 -12.04 -3.76
N LYS A 146 20.77 -12.38 -2.51
CA LYS A 146 21.64 -13.20 -1.67
C LYS A 146 21.71 -14.65 -2.18
N ALA A 147 20.56 -15.24 -2.52
CA ALA A 147 20.49 -16.59 -3.07
C ALA A 147 21.23 -16.72 -4.41
N GLU A 148 21.14 -15.71 -5.29
CA GLU A 148 21.88 -15.66 -6.55
C GLU A 148 23.41 -15.65 -6.31
N LYS A 149 23.90 -14.80 -5.40
CA LYS A 149 25.32 -14.75 -5.04
C LYS A 149 25.82 -16.05 -4.41
N GLU A 150 25.03 -16.67 -3.55
CA GLU A 150 25.37 -17.97 -2.94
C GLU A 150 25.42 -19.08 -4.00
N ALA A 151 24.46 -19.11 -4.93
CA ALA A 151 24.45 -20.08 -6.03
C ALA A 151 25.64 -19.90 -7.00
N GLU A 152 26.05 -18.66 -7.29
CA GLU A 152 27.25 -18.38 -8.09
C GLU A 152 28.53 -18.82 -7.38
N ALA A 153 28.65 -18.56 -6.08
CA ALA A 153 29.80 -18.98 -5.28
C ALA A 153 29.92 -20.51 -5.18
N GLU A 154 28.80 -21.24 -5.06
CA GLU A 154 28.80 -22.70 -5.08
C GLU A 154 29.18 -23.26 -6.45
N LYS A 155 28.66 -22.69 -7.55
CA LYS A 155 29.04 -23.10 -8.91
C LYS A 155 30.54 -22.89 -9.15
N ALA A 156 31.10 -21.77 -8.70
CA ALA A 156 32.53 -21.49 -8.82
C ALA A 156 33.40 -22.48 -8.01
N LYS A 157 32.98 -22.85 -6.80
CA LYS A 157 33.68 -23.86 -5.97
C LYS A 157 33.61 -25.26 -6.60
N ASN A 158 32.46 -25.67 -7.11
CA ASN A 158 32.30 -26.97 -7.77
C ASN A 158 33.11 -27.07 -9.07
N ALA A 159 33.22 -26.00 -9.84
CA ALA A 159 34.08 -25.95 -11.03
C ALA A 159 35.59 -26.08 -10.70
N GLN A 160 36.04 -25.54 -9.57
CA GLN A 160 37.44 -25.70 -9.13
C GLN A 160 37.76 -27.12 -8.65
N LEU A 161 36.79 -27.83 -8.05
CA LEU A 161 36.95 -29.21 -7.59
C LEU A 161 36.97 -30.22 -8.76
N THR A 162 36.15 -30.02 -9.79
CA THR A 162 36.16 -30.87 -11.00
C THR A 162 37.41 -30.66 -11.84
N GLY A 163 37.95 -29.43 -11.92
CA GLY A 163 39.23 -29.15 -12.58
C GLY A 163 40.46 -29.77 -11.89
N LYS A 164 40.45 -29.90 -10.55
CA LYS A 164 41.56 -30.54 -9.80
C LYS A 164 41.59 -32.07 -9.88
N ASN A 165 40.48 -32.72 -10.22
CA ASN A 165 40.45 -34.18 -10.39
C ASN A 165 40.96 -34.64 -11.77
N HIS A 166 41.01 -33.75 -12.78
CA HIS A 166 41.62 -34.07 -14.08
C HIS A 166 43.14 -33.90 -14.12
N SER A 167 43.76 -33.22 -13.14
CA SER A 167 45.23 -33.04 -13.07
C SER A 167 45.97 -34.06 -12.21
N LYS A 168 45.28 -34.98 -11.52
CA LYS A 168 45.91 -36.06 -10.71
C LYS A 168 45.93 -37.45 -11.36
N SER A 169 45.34 -37.65 -12.54
CA SER A 169 45.27 -38.96 -13.22
C SER A 169 46.28 -39.18 -14.36
N SER A 170 47.09 -38.19 -14.73
CA SER A 170 48.07 -38.34 -15.82
C SER A 170 49.49 -38.03 -15.33
N ASN A 171 50.09 -38.94 -14.58
CA ASN A 171 51.54 -38.93 -14.40
C ASN A 171 52.13 -40.17 -15.11
N PRO A 172 52.52 -40.07 -16.39
CA PRO A 172 53.07 -41.19 -17.18
C PRO A 172 54.34 -41.79 -16.57
N SER A 173 54.98 -41.06 -15.67
CA SER A 173 56.30 -41.32 -15.09
C SER A 173 56.35 -42.52 -14.14
N ARG A 174 55.20 -43.01 -13.63
CA ARG A 174 55.16 -44.18 -12.73
C ARG A 174 55.00 -45.52 -13.46
N GLN A 175 54.33 -45.55 -14.62
CA GLN A 175 54.20 -46.78 -15.42
C GLN A 175 55.48 -47.10 -16.19
N ALA A 176 56.24 -46.10 -16.62
CA ALA A 176 57.52 -46.30 -17.31
C ALA A 176 58.60 -46.96 -16.43
N LYS A 177 58.58 -46.72 -15.10
CA LYS A 177 59.59 -47.29 -14.18
C LYS A 177 59.36 -48.79 -13.89
N GLN A 178 58.13 -49.29 -13.93
CA GLN A 178 57.85 -50.72 -13.73
C GLN A 178 58.11 -51.59 -14.98
N ALA A 179 58.09 -51.00 -16.18
CA ALA A 179 58.35 -51.73 -17.43
C ALA A 179 59.86 -51.97 -17.67
N ILE A 180 60.73 -51.08 -17.19
CA ILE A 180 62.19 -51.18 -17.36
C ILE A 180 62.81 -52.20 -16.41
N GLU A 181 62.21 -52.41 -15.22
CA GLU A 181 62.71 -53.39 -14.26
C GLU A 181 62.37 -54.84 -14.64
N ARG A 182 61.25 -55.06 -15.33
CA ARG A 182 60.85 -56.38 -15.87
C ARG A 182 61.66 -56.83 -17.08
N THR A 183 62.27 -55.91 -17.82
CA THR A 183 63.12 -56.24 -18.98
C THR A 183 64.56 -56.54 -18.58
N ARG A 184 65.04 -56.04 -17.42
CA ARG A 184 66.38 -56.38 -16.90
C ARG A 184 66.48 -57.75 -16.24
N SER A 185 65.39 -58.35 -15.76
CA SER A 185 65.41 -59.68 -15.15
C SER A 185 65.35 -60.84 -16.15
N VAL A 186 64.93 -60.60 -17.40
CA VAL A 186 64.81 -61.64 -18.44
C VAL A 186 66.13 -61.83 -19.22
N SER A 187 67.02 -60.83 -19.26
CA SER A 187 68.26 -60.89 -20.05
C SER A 187 69.45 -61.62 -19.37
N ARG A 188 69.27 -62.22 -18.18
CA ARG A 188 70.34 -62.97 -17.47
C ARG A 188 70.20 -64.50 -17.49
N ARG A 189 69.28 -65.08 -18.29
CA ARG A 189 69.08 -66.55 -18.37
C ARG A 189 69.26 -67.16 -19.77
N GLY A 190 70.22 -66.66 -20.55
CA GLY A 190 70.45 -67.22 -21.89
C GLY A 190 71.85 -66.94 -22.41
N ARG A 191 72.85 -67.59 -21.82
CA ARG A 191 74.15 -67.88 -22.44
C ARG A 191 74.93 -68.80 -21.50
N ASP A 192 74.53 -70.06 -21.52
CA ASP A 192 75.33 -71.23 -21.13
C ASP A 192 74.66 -72.44 -21.80
N ALA A 193 75.17 -72.83 -22.98
CA ALA A 193 75.08 -74.16 -23.59
C ALA A 193 75.54 -74.08 -25.06
N GLY A 194 76.60 -74.82 -25.41
CA GLY A 194 77.03 -75.07 -26.79
C GLY A 194 78.50 -74.75 -27.00
#